data_AF-A0A1H8ATP5-F1
#
_entry.id   AF-A0A1H8ATP5-F1
#
_cell.length_a   1.000
_cell.length_b   1.000
_cell.length_c   1.000
_cell.angle_alpha   90.00
_cell.angle_beta   90.00
_cell.angle_gamma   90.00
#
_symmetry.space_group_name_H-M   'P 1'
#
loop_
_entity.id
_entity.type
_entity.pdbx_description
1 polymer ?
#
loop_
_entity_poly.entity_id
_entity_poly.type
_entity_poly.pdbx_seq_one_letter_code
_entity_poly.pdbx_strand_id
1 'polypeptide(L)'
;MTQVPILTEEDIEAIKLRCDQATAGPWRSFIEAREKISGSDFIQTGGEDIYLTGATIADQDFIAHARQDIPMLIAEIKRLRVNRT
;
A
#
# COMPACT_ATOMS: atom_id res chain seq x y z
N MET A 1 14.97 3.23 -20.07
CA MET A 1 14.39 3.90 -18.89
C MET A 1 13.11 4.57 -19.34
N THR A 2 11.96 4.08 -18.88
CA THR A 2 10.66 4.71 -19.18
C THR A 2 10.63 6.07 -18.50
N GLN A 3 10.29 7.12 -19.25
CA GLN A 3 10.07 8.44 -18.67
C GLN A 3 8.83 8.34 -17.78
N VAL A 4 9.00 8.52 -16.47
CA VAL A 4 7.87 8.54 -15.54
C VAL A 4 7.17 9.90 -15.72
N PRO A 5 5.87 9.92 -16.03
CA PRO A 5 5.15 11.17 -16.21
C PRO A 5 5.20 12.00 -14.92
N ILE A 6 5.31 13.33 -15.07
CA ILE A 6 5.13 14.24 -13.94
C ILE A 6 3.66 14.13 -13.53
N LEU A 7 3.40 13.67 -12.30
CA LEU A 7 2.05 13.63 -11.75
C LEU A 7 1.49 15.05 -11.67
N THR A 8 0.24 15.29 -12.07
CA THR A 8 -0.44 16.57 -11.79
C THR A 8 -0.95 16.61 -10.35
N GLU A 9 -1.74 17.61 -9.97
CA GLU A 9 -2.44 17.57 -8.67
C GLU A 9 -3.63 16.62 -8.74
N GLU A 10 -4.34 16.59 -9.87
CA GLU A 10 -5.44 15.67 -10.13
C GLU A 10 -4.98 14.21 -10.05
N ASP A 11 -3.79 13.89 -10.56
CA ASP A 11 -3.21 12.54 -10.44
C ASP A 11 -2.99 12.15 -8.97
N ILE A 12 -2.45 13.07 -8.16
CA ILE A 12 -2.20 12.83 -6.73
C ILE A 12 -3.50 12.64 -5.98
N GLU A 13 -4.50 13.48 -6.23
CA GLU A 13 -5.83 13.34 -5.61
C GLU A 13 -6.52 12.06 -6.04
N ALA A 14 -6.37 11.62 -7.29
CA ALA A 14 -6.89 10.34 -7.75
C ALA A 14 -6.22 9.14 -7.05
N ILE A 15 -4.90 9.20 -6.80
CA ILE A 15 -4.19 8.18 -6.02
C ILE A 15 -4.67 8.19 -4.57
N LYS A 16 -4.78 9.37 -3.96
CA LYS A 16 -5.28 9.55 -2.60
C LYS A 16 -6.68 8.94 -2.44
N LEU A 17 -7.59 9.25 -3.37
CA LEU A 17 -8.95 8.71 -3.35
C LEU A 17 -8.99 7.19 -3.36
N ARG A 18 -8.19 6.53 -4.23
CA ARG A 18 -8.09 5.07 -4.26
C ARG A 18 -7.56 4.51 -2.93
N CYS A 19 -6.59 5.18 -2.31
CA CYS A 19 -6.04 4.79 -1.02
C CYS A 19 -7.07 4.91 0.11
N ASP A 20 -7.85 5.99 0.11
CA ASP A 20 -8.89 6.26 1.11
C ASP A 20 -10.10 5.32 0.98
N GLN A 21 -10.38 4.81 -0.22
CA GLN A 21 -11.44 3.83 -0.47
C GLN A 21 -11.08 2.41 -0.03
N ALA A 22 -9.79 2.09 0.11
CA ALA A 22 -9.35 0.80 0.63
C ALA A 22 -9.67 0.68 2.13
N THR A 23 -9.73 -0.54 2.66
CA THR A 23 -9.95 -0.76 4.10
C THR A 23 -8.92 -0.02 4.93
N ALA A 24 -9.32 0.40 6.14
CA ALA A 24 -8.45 1.14 7.03
C ALA A 24 -7.16 0.35 7.33
N GLY A 25 -6.04 1.06 7.35
CA GLY A 25 -4.76 0.51 7.80
C GLY A 25 -4.66 0.49 9.34
N PRO A 26 -3.59 -0.10 9.89
CA PRO A 26 -2.49 -0.73 9.17
C PRO A 26 -2.91 -2.06 8.52
N TRP A 27 -2.35 -2.34 7.35
CA TRP A 27 -2.38 -3.70 6.80
C TRP A 27 -1.14 -4.45 7.27
N ARG A 28 -1.31 -5.74 7.60
CA ARG A 28 -0.20 -6.59 8.04
C ARG A 28 -0.22 -7.90 7.28
N SER A 29 0.90 -8.23 6.67
CA SER A 29 1.13 -9.55 6.07
C SER A 29 1.37 -10.59 7.19
N PHE A 30 0.48 -11.57 7.29
CA PHE A 30 0.61 -12.75 8.13
C PHE A 30 1.04 -13.92 7.27
N ILE A 31 2.17 -14.53 7.64
CA ILE A 31 2.71 -15.71 6.98
C ILE A 31 2.89 -16.81 7.99
N GLU A 32 2.33 -17.98 7.71
CA GLU A 32 2.31 -19.14 8.60
C GLU A 32 3.72 -19.56 9.01
N ALA A 33 4.60 -19.68 8.02
CA ALA A 33 5.98 -20.10 8.23
C ALA A 33 6.77 -19.12 9.12
N ARG A 34 6.36 -17.83 9.17
CA ARG A 34 7.02 -16.81 10.00
C ARG A 34 6.40 -16.75 11.40
N GLU A 35 5.08 -16.79 11.47
CA GLU A 35 4.31 -16.54 12.69
C GLU A 35 3.95 -17.84 13.45
N LYS A 36 4.34 -19.01 12.91
CA LYS A 36 4.09 -20.35 13.47
C LYS A 36 2.61 -20.62 13.77
N ILE A 37 1.74 -20.07 12.94
CA ILE A 37 0.30 -20.30 12.95
C ILE A 37 -0.08 -21.42 11.96
N SER A 38 -1.30 -21.93 12.06
CA SER A 38 -1.85 -22.95 11.16
C SER A 38 -3.12 -22.42 10.49
N GLY A 39 -3.29 -22.69 9.19
CA GLY A 39 -4.25 -21.96 8.36
C GLY A 39 -3.72 -21.62 6.96
N SER A 40 -3.79 -20.36 6.56
CA SER A 40 -3.32 -19.86 5.27
C SER A 40 -2.65 -18.51 5.46
N ASP A 41 -1.78 -18.12 4.53
CA ASP A 41 -1.19 -16.78 4.48
C ASP A 41 -2.27 -15.74 4.09
N PHE A 42 -2.26 -14.58 4.73
CA PHE A 42 -3.21 -13.50 4.46
C PHE A 42 -2.67 -12.11 4.81
N ILE A 43 -3.31 -11.07 4.27
CA ILE A 43 -3.13 -9.69 4.73
C ILE A 43 -4.27 -9.36 5.69
N GLN A 44 -3.93 -9.11 6.95
CA GLN A 44 -4.86 -8.54 7.90
C GLN A 44 -5.13 -7.09 7.56
N THR A 45 -6.39 -6.69 7.61
CA THR A 45 -6.83 -5.30 7.42
C THR A 45 -7.66 -4.80 8.60
N GLY A 46 -8.13 -3.55 8.56
CA GLY A 46 -9.12 -3.05 9.52
C GLY A 46 -10.53 -3.62 9.34
N GLY A 47 -10.76 -4.44 8.31
CA GLY A 47 -12.00 -5.18 8.06
C GLY A 47 -11.71 -6.68 7.93
N GLU A 48 -12.27 -7.31 6.90
CA GLU A 48 -11.98 -8.71 6.57
C GLU A 48 -10.53 -8.90 6.11
N ASP A 49 -10.01 -10.11 6.32
CA ASP A 49 -8.69 -10.52 5.84
C ASP A 49 -8.68 -10.72 4.32
N ILE A 50 -7.59 -10.33 3.67
CA ILE A 50 -7.39 -10.51 2.23
C ILE A 50 -6.51 -11.74 2.01
N TYR A 51 -7.07 -12.75 1.34
CA TYR A 51 -6.34 -13.95 0.92
C TYR A 51 -5.91 -13.80 -0.55
N LEU A 52 -4.65 -14.11 -0.84
CA LEU A 52 -4.06 -13.97 -2.18
C LEU A 52 -3.71 -15.35 -2.75
N THR A 53 -4.23 -15.65 -3.94
CA THR A 53 -3.85 -16.87 -4.67
C THR A 53 -2.78 -16.55 -5.71
N GLY A 54 -1.67 -17.28 -5.69
CA GLY A 54 -0.58 -17.12 -6.67
C GLY A 54 0.41 -15.99 -6.37
N ALA A 55 0.25 -15.29 -5.25
CA ALA A 55 1.21 -14.31 -4.77
C ALA A 55 2.40 -15.01 -4.08
N THR A 56 3.60 -14.48 -4.27
CA THR A 56 4.72 -14.82 -3.39
C THR A 56 4.58 -14.10 -2.05
N ILE A 57 5.35 -14.54 -1.04
CA ILE A 57 5.46 -13.82 0.24
C ILE A 57 5.87 -12.36 0.02
N ALA A 58 6.76 -12.10 -0.94
CA ALA A 58 7.22 -10.75 -1.25
C ALA A 58 6.11 -9.88 -1.86
N ASP A 59 5.26 -10.46 -2.71
CA ASP A 59 4.10 -9.74 -3.27
C ASP A 59 3.10 -9.38 -2.17
N GLN A 60 2.81 -10.32 -1.26
CA GLN A 60 1.93 -10.09 -0.12
C GLN A 60 2.49 -8.99 0.80
N ASP A 61 3.79 -9.03 1.10
CA ASP A 61 4.47 -8.02 1.90
C ASP A 61 4.43 -6.65 1.23
N PHE A 62 4.67 -6.58 -0.08
CA PHE A 62 4.60 -5.34 -0.84
C PHE A 62 3.19 -4.72 -0.81
N ILE A 63 2.16 -5.54 -1.06
CA ILE A 63 0.76 -5.09 -1.01
C ILE A 63 0.38 -4.60 0.38
N ALA A 64 0.79 -5.32 1.43
CA ALA A 64 0.53 -4.90 2.80
C ALA A 64 1.17 -3.54 3.09
N HIS A 65 2.45 -3.33 2.79
CA HIS A 65 3.14 -2.06 3.03
C HIS A 65 2.61 -0.91 2.19
N ALA A 66 2.16 -1.17 0.95
CA ALA A 66 1.63 -0.13 0.06
C ALA A 66 0.48 0.66 0.71
N ARG A 67 -0.31 0.05 1.61
CA ARG A 67 -1.40 0.75 2.31
C ARG A 67 -0.90 1.90 3.19
N GLN A 68 0.26 1.75 3.81
CA GLN A 68 0.91 2.76 4.66
C GLN A 68 1.84 3.65 3.84
N ASP A 69 2.54 3.09 2.86
CA ASP A 69 3.51 3.82 2.04
C ASP A 69 2.84 4.87 1.15
N ILE A 70 1.69 4.55 0.53
CA ILE A 70 1.02 5.48 -0.39
C ILE A 70 0.66 6.81 0.29
N PRO A 71 -0.01 6.84 1.47
CA PRO A 71 -0.26 8.09 2.19
C PRO A 71 1.03 8.86 2.54
N MET A 72 2.09 8.17 2.96
CA MET A 72 3.38 8.79 3.27
C MET A 72 4.02 9.42 2.02
N LEU A 73 3.99 8.72 0.90
CA LEU A 73 4.52 9.20 -0.38
C LEU A 73 3.72 10.39 -0.91
N ILE A 74 2.38 10.38 -0.81
CA ILE A 74 1.55 11.54 -1.17
C ILE A 74 1.92 12.76 -0.32
N ALA A 75 2.04 12.58 1.00
CA ALA A 75 2.43 13.67 1.89
C ALA A 75 3.81 14.23 1.53
N GLU A 76 4.77 13.34 1.23
CA GLU A 76 6.12 13.75 0.84
C GLU A 76 6.15 14.49 -0.50
N ILE A 77 5.40 14.04 -1.50
CA ILE A 77 5.29 14.75 -2.78
C ILE A 77 4.71 16.16 -2.57
N LYS A 78 3.65 16.29 -1.76
CA LYS A 78 3.06 17.60 -1.45
C LYS A 78 4.06 18.52 -0.74
N ARG A 79 4.80 17.99 0.25
CA ARG A 79 5.85 18.72 0.96
C ARG A 79 6.94 19.23 0.00
N LEU A 80 7.43 18.36 -0.89
CA LEU A 80 8.47 18.71 -1.87
C LEU A 80 8.00 19.75 -2.88
N ARG A 81 6.71 19.76 -3.27
CA ARG A 81 6.15 20.77 -4.18
C ARG A 81 6.06 22.15 -3.56
N VAL A 82 5.68 22.24 -2.29
CA VAL A 82 5.64 23.52 -1.55
C VAL A 82 7.04 24.13 -1.44
N ASN A 83 8.06 23.29 -1.20
CA ASN A 83 9.44 23.72 -0.99
C ASN A 83 10.25 23.99 -2.29
N ARG A 84 9.60 24.05 -3.46
CA ARG A 84 10.25 24.39 -4.76
C ARG A 84 10.16 25.89 -5.12
N THR A 85 9.93 26.75 -4.13
CA THR A 85 10.10 28.22 -4.25
C THR A 85 11.56 28.60 -4.16
#